data_AF-A0A562KNQ7-F1
#
_entry.id   AF-A0A562KNQ7-F1
#
_cell.length_a   1.000
_cell.length_b   1.000
_cell.length_c   1.000
_cell.angle_alpha   90.00
_cell.angle_beta   90.00
_cell.angle_gamma   90.00
#
_symmetry.space_group_name_H-M   'P 1'
#
loop_
_entity.id
_entity.type
_entity.pdbx_description
1 polymer ?
#
loop_
_entity_poly.entity_id
_entity_poly.type
_entity_poly.pdbx_seq_one_letter_code
_entity_poly.pdbx_strand_id
1 'polypeptide(L)'
;MAMRFKSSLAAGLSVALVLAGCAGQPVERPVSTAAAVNQAVIPFVEAQAHAEEGGGYRLRWSAPAAAGAVTVLAGLQADGRDGRIVAHGGSAGDIRIASPGSGQRWYFTLKPEAGAPLTIADRGLGLVTAPNFRDAGGYRTTDGRWVRMGAIYRSDQMDRISTEDMATITALGLDLVIDLRTEKERTREPDRLPPGAAPLVLDVMQSTGEKGGDIDRAMEAIASGRGAEFLIELNRDFVVTDSARKAYHALVARVSAAPLRFVYHCTAGKDRTGWATAVLLTALGVPRETVFADYLASNSYLADKNAASYAKLAPLTREQLEPILTVRREYLEAAFTAVDRRYGSFDAYLRDGLGLDSAALQAMRDRYLVGASAGPAE
;
A
#
# COMPACT_ATOMS: atom_id res chain seq x y z
N MET A 1 -19.09 9.23 102.69
CA MET A 1 -19.64 9.37 101.32
C MET A 1 -19.19 8.13 100.53
N ALA A 2 -19.57 6.94 101.01
CA ALA A 2 -20.67 6.09 100.52
C ALA A 2 -20.33 5.49 99.13
N MET A 3 -20.18 4.18 98.92
CA MET A 3 -20.54 3.04 99.77
C MET A 3 -19.98 1.72 99.19
N ARG A 4 -19.35 0.91 100.07
CA ARG A 4 -19.44 -0.57 100.26
C ARG A 4 -19.41 -1.50 99.03
N PHE A 5 -18.38 -2.35 98.90
CA PHE A 5 -18.18 -3.68 99.53
C PHE A 5 -19.30 -4.73 99.30
N LYS A 6 -18.93 -5.85 98.64
CA LYS A 6 -19.12 -7.28 99.00
C LYS A 6 -18.99 -8.14 97.72
N SER A 7 -17.91 -8.89 97.55
CA SER A 7 -17.64 -10.26 98.06
C SER A 7 -18.30 -11.39 97.25
N SER A 8 -17.44 -12.35 96.90
CA SER A 8 -17.61 -13.80 96.93
C SER A 8 -18.34 -14.57 95.81
N LEU A 9 -17.58 -15.59 95.36
CA LEU A 9 -17.93 -17.00 95.08
C LEU A 9 -18.31 -17.45 93.67
N ALA A 10 -17.76 -18.63 93.37
CA ALA A 10 -17.67 -19.35 92.11
C ALA A 10 -18.80 -20.40 91.93
N ALA A 11 -18.64 -21.19 90.86
CA ALA A 11 -19.48 -22.27 90.32
C ALA A 11 -20.61 -21.75 89.41
N GLY A 12 -20.75 -22.12 88.13
CA GLY A 12 -20.25 -23.25 87.35
C GLY A 12 -21.46 -23.80 86.59
N LEU A 13 -21.42 -23.94 85.25
CA LEU A 13 -22.25 -24.90 84.50
C LEU A 13 -21.96 -24.88 82.98
N SER A 14 -21.71 -26.08 82.46
CA SER A 14 -22.15 -26.65 81.17
C SER A 14 -21.96 -25.88 79.85
N VAL A 15 -21.03 -26.39 79.04
CA VAL A 15 -20.92 -26.14 77.61
C VAL A 15 -21.88 -27.07 76.87
N ALA A 16 -22.82 -26.50 76.12
CA ALA A 16 -23.61 -27.20 75.11
C ALA A 16 -23.24 -26.67 73.72
N LEU A 17 -22.82 -27.59 72.85
CA LEU A 17 -22.38 -27.40 71.49
C LEU A 17 -23.59 -27.07 70.58
N VAL A 18 -23.54 -25.98 69.81
CA VAL A 18 -24.48 -25.73 68.71
C VAL A 18 -23.72 -25.76 67.39
N LEU A 19 -24.06 -26.74 66.56
CA LEU A 19 -23.68 -26.85 65.16
C LEU A 19 -24.51 -25.86 64.33
N ALA A 20 -23.85 -25.01 63.56
CA ALA A 20 -24.47 -24.26 62.47
C ALA A 20 -23.72 -24.56 61.17
N GLY A 21 -24.48 -25.03 60.18
CA GLY A 21 -23.99 -25.65 58.95
C GLY A 21 -23.39 -24.68 57.93
N CYS A 22 -22.58 -25.28 57.05
CA CYS A 22 -21.91 -24.66 55.93
C CYS A 22 -22.89 -24.14 54.87
N ALA A 23 -22.73 -22.87 54.49
CA ALA A 23 -23.18 -22.34 53.20
C ALA A 23 -21.94 -21.93 52.41
N GLY A 24 -21.72 -22.56 51.25
CA GLY A 24 -20.60 -22.29 50.36
C GLY A 24 -20.68 -20.91 49.74
N GLN A 25 -19.55 -20.20 49.70
CA GLN A 25 -19.40 -18.99 48.91
C GLN A 25 -19.08 -19.35 47.45
N PRO A 26 -19.64 -18.64 46.45
CA PRO A 26 -19.28 -18.85 45.07
C PRO A 26 -17.84 -18.35 44.85
N VAL A 27 -16.99 -19.23 44.31
CA VAL A 27 -15.67 -18.86 43.81
C VAL A 27 -15.87 -18.01 42.56
N GLU A 28 -15.63 -16.70 42.67
CA GLU A 28 -15.49 -15.83 41.51
C GLU A 28 -14.31 -16.33 40.68
N ARG A 29 -14.61 -16.84 39.47
CA ARG A 29 -13.59 -17.06 38.45
C ARG A 29 -13.09 -15.70 37.99
N PRO A 30 -11.78 -15.48 37.83
CA PRO A 30 -11.29 -14.26 37.23
C PRO A 30 -11.82 -14.21 35.80
N VAL A 31 -12.64 -13.19 35.51
CA VAL A 31 -12.99 -12.83 34.15
C VAL A 31 -11.66 -12.48 33.47
N SER A 32 -11.26 -13.30 32.51
CA SER A 32 -10.16 -12.98 31.60
C SER A 32 -10.46 -11.61 31.01
N THR A 33 -9.65 -10.61 31.38
CA THR A 33 -9.66 -9.32 30.72
C THR A 33 -9.24 -9.57 29.29
N ALA A 34 -10.23 -9.70 28.39
CA ALA A 34 -9.99 -9.52 26.96
C ALA A 34 -9.17 -8.25 26.83
N ALA A 35 -7.94 -8.38 26.32
CA ALA A 35 -7.04 -7.26 26.11
C ALA A 35 -7.84 -6.14 25.45
N ALA A 36 -7.94 -4.99 26.12
CA ALA A 36 -8.67 -3.86 25.59
C ALA A 36 -8.08 -3.57 24.20
N VAL A 37 -8.84 -3.84 23.15
CA VAL A 37 -8.38 -3.64 21.77
C VAL A 37 -8.04 -2.16 21.69
N ASN A 38 -6.76 -1.86 21.49
CA ASN A 38 -6.31 -0.48 21.30
C ASN A 38 -7.10 0.08 20.12
N GLN A 39 -7.96 1.06 20.38
CA GLN A 39 -8.88 1.61 19.38
C GLN A 39 -8.15 2.26 18.20
N ALA A 40 -6.84 2.51 18.32
CA ALA A 40 -6.00 3.01 17.24
C ALA A 40 -5.46 1.90 16.30
N VAL A 41 -5.49 0.63 16.70
CA VAL A 41 -4.99 -0.50 15.89
C VAL A 41 -6.07 -0.95 14.90
N ILE A 42 -5.68 -1.12 13.63
CA ILE A 42 -6.56 -1.66 12.59
C ILE A 42 -6.56 -3.19 12.70
N PRO A 43 -7.70 -3.85 12.96
CA PRO A 43 -7.73 -5.28 13.27
C PRO A 43 -7.66 -6.18 12.03
N PHE A 44 -7.81 -5.61 10.83
CA PHE A 44 -7.83 -6.38 9.59
C PHE A 44 -6.44 -6.95 9.27
N VAL A 45 -6.40 -8.24 8.94
CA VAL A 45 -5.21 -8.93 8.39
C VAL A 45 -5.26 -8.99 6.87
N GLU A 46 -6.47 -8.96 6.31
CA GLU A 46 -6.72 -8.86 4.87
C GLU A 46 -7.92 -7.94 4.63
N ALA A 47 -7.84 -7.11 3.59
CA ALA A 47 -8.93 -6.26 3.14
C ALA A 47 -8.69 -5.82 1.69
N GLN A 48 -9.66 -6.06 0.81
CA GLN A 48 -9.56 -5.76 -0.62
C GLN A 48 -10.93 -5.39 -1.18
N ALA A 49 -10.93 -4.44 -2.12
CA ALA A 49 -12.08 -4.10 -2.94
C ALA A 49 -11.68 -4.27 -4.40
N HIS A 50 -12.56 -4.87 -5.19
CA HIS A 50 -12.37 -5.03 -6.63
C HIS A 50 -13.66 -4.65 -7.36
N ALA A 51 -13.57 -3.80 -8.36
CA ALA A 51 -14.66 -3.53 -9.27
C ALA A 51 -14.94 -4.78 -10.12
N GLU A 52 -16.21 -5.17 -10.27
CA GLU A 52 -16.59 -6.32 -11.09
C GLU A 52 -17.00 -5.89 -12.50
N GLU A 53 -16.78 -6.76 -13.48
CA GLU A 53 -17.31 -6.57 -14.84
C GLU A 53 -18.84 -6.50 -14.81
N GLY A 54 -19.40 -5.49 -15.47
CA GLY A 54 -20.84 -5.19 -15.41
C GLY A 54 -21.24 -4.24 -14.28
N GLY A 55 -20.28 -3.81 -13.45
CA GLY A 55 -20.46 -2.79 -12.41
C GLY A 55 -20.63 -3.37 -11.00
N GLY A 56 -20.51 -2.49 -10.00
CA GLY A 56 -20.47 -2.90 -8.60
C GLY A 56 -19.09 -3.34 -8.15
N TYR A 57 -19.03 -3.86 -6.93
CA TYR A 57 -17.77 -4.21 -6.27
C TYR A 57 -17.90 -5.50 -5.47
N ARG A 58 -16.82 -6.28 -5.47
CA ARG A 58 -16.59 -7.35 -4.52
C ARG A 58 -15.67 -6.86 -3.42
N LEU A 59 -16.13 -6.96 -2.18
CA LEU A 59 -15.38 -6.59 -0.98
C LEU A 59 -15.03 -7.85 -0.19
N ARG A 60 -13.76 -7.98 0.19
CA ARG A 60 -13.25 -9.10 0.98
C ARG A 60 -12.46 -8.57 2.17
N TRP A 61 -12.68 -9.12 3.35
CA TRP A 61 -11.88 -8.82 4.54
C TRP A 61 -11.82 -9.98 5.52
N SER A 62 -10.79 -9.94 6.36
CA SER A 62 -10.61 -10.86 7.48
C SER A 62 -9.97 -10.12 8.66
N ALA A 63 -10.52 -10.32 9.85
CA ALA A 63 -10.06 -9.81 11.12
C ALA A 63 -10.31 -10.85 12.24
N PRO A 64 -9.57 -10.81 13.35
CA PRO A 64 -9.85 -11.64 14.53
C PRO A 64 -11.30 -11.49 15.00
N ALA A 65 -11.88 -12.55 15.59
CA ALA A 65 -13.26 -12.53 16.08
C ALA A 65 -13.54 -11.39 17.08
N ALA A 66 -12.51 -10.97 17.83
CA ALA A 66 -12.57 -9.84 18.75
C ALA A 66 -12.88 -8.48 18.07
N ALA A 67 -12.69 -8.35 16.75
CA ALA A 67 -13.07 -7.16 16.00
C ALA A 67 -14.59 -6.98 15.91
N GLY A 68 -15.36 -8.04 16.15
CA GLY A 68 -16.83 -8.03 16.12
C GLY A 68 -17.42 -7.86 14.72
N ALA A 69 -18.64 -7.36 14.66
CA ALA A 69 -19.31 -7.05 13.41
C ALA A 69 -18.63 -5.90 12.66
N VAL A 70 -18.73 -5.89 11.33
CA VAL A 70 -18.18 -4.85 10.46
C VAL A 70 -19.30 -4.15 9.73
N THR A 71 -19.37 -2.83 9.89
CA THR A 71 -20.22 -1.95 9.08
C THR A 71 -19.41 -1.46 7.89
N VAL A 72 -19.97 -1.58 6.68
CA VAL A 72 -19.33 -1.12 5.45
C VAL A 72 -19.98 0.19 5.01
N LEU A 73 -19.19 1.25 4.92
CA LEU A 73 -19.62 2.54 4.41
C LEU A 73 -19.01 2.80 3.03
N ALA A 74 -19.79 3.27 2.06
CA ALA A 74 -19.30 3.70 0.75
C ALA A 74 -19.31 5.24 0.64
N GLY A 75 -18.22 5.81 0.13
CA GLY A 75 -18.05 7.24 -0.10
C GLY A 75 -17.13 7.52 -1.29
N LEU A 76 -17.02 8.79 -1.66
CA LEU A 76 -16.18 9.28 -2.75
C LEU A 76 -14.83 9.81 -2.24
N GLN A 77 -14.70 10.01 -0.93
CA GLN A 77 -13.47 10.50 -0.30
C GLN A 77 -12.70 9.37 0.38
N ALA A 78 -11.38 9.36 0.18
CA ALA A 78 -10.48 8.37 0.77
C ALA A 78 -10.36 8.50 2.31
N ASP A 79 -10.77 9.63 2.89
CA ASP A 79 -10.80 9.84 4.33
C ASP A 79 -12.05 9.24 5.02
N GLY A 80 -12.99 8.72 4.22
CA GLY A 80 -14.21 8.06 4.68
C GLY A 80 -15.27 8.99 5.29
N ARG A 81 -15.08 10.31 5.27
CA ARG A 81 -15.97 11.26 5.97
C ARG A 81 -17.35 11.39 5.34
N ASP A 82 -17.47 11.10 4.05
CA ASP A 82 -18.72 11.17 3.29
C ASP A 82 -19.45 9.81 3.19
N GLY A 83 -18.97 8.80 3.93
CA GLY A 83 -19.45 7.43 3.85
C GLY A 83 -20.91 7.24 4.26
N ARG A 84 -21.63 6.43 3.48
CA ARG A 84 -22.99 5.94 3.79
C ARG A 84 -22.99 4.43 3.94
N ILE A 85 -23.76 3.91 4.89
CA ILE A 85 -23.83 2.45 5.13
C ILE A 85 -24.40 1.77 3.87
N VAL A 86 -23.67 0.77 3.36
CA VAL A 86 -24.07 -0.05 2.21
C VAL A 86 -24.18 -1.54 2.53
N ALA A 87 -23.52 -2.01 3.58
CA ALA A 87 -23.58 -3.41 4.00
C ALA A 87 -23.15 -3.58 5.47
N HIS A 88 -23.43 -4.77 6.00
CA HIS A 88 -22.87 -5.28 7.26
C HIS A 88 -22.30 -6.68 7.02
N GLY A 89 -21.33 -7.09 7.83
CA GLY A 89 -20.83 -8.47 7.86
C GLY A 89 -20.17 -8.80 9.20
N GLY A 90 -19.65 -10.03 9.33
CA GLY A 90 -18.88 -10.44 10.50
C GLY A 90 -17.44 -9.94 10.45
N SER A 91 -16.60 -10.45 11.35
CA SER A 91 -15.17 -10.18 11.38
C SER A 91 -14.43 -10.67 10.12
N ALA A 92 -15.05 -11.59 9.36
CA ALA A 92 -14.66 -11.94 7.99
C ALA A 92 -15.86 -11.78 7.04
N GLY A 93 -15.60 -11.36 5.81
CA GLY A 93 -16.64 -11.15 4.79
C GLY A 93 -16.11 -11.28 3.37
N ASP A 94 -16.97 -11.77 2.49
CA ASP A 94 -16.80 -11.80 1.03
C ASP A 94 -18.17 -11.45 0.43
N ILE A 95 -18.38 -10.16 0.17
CA ILE A 95 -19.69 -9.62 -0.23
C ILE A 95 -19.60 -8.95 -1.58
N ARG A 96 -20.73 -8.91 -2.28
CA ARG A 96 -20.93 -8.09 -3.46
C ARG A 96 -21.85 -6.94 -3.14
N ILE A 97 -21.49 -5.77 -3.64
CA ILE A 97 -22.30 -4.56 -3.52
C ILE A 97 -22.58 -4.03 -4.93
N ALA A 98 -23.82 -3.63 -5.17
CA ALA A 98 -24.16 -2.91 -6.39
C ALA A 98 -23.40 -1.59 -6.45
N SER A 99 -23.15 -1.07 -7.66
CA SER A 99 -22.43 0.20 -7.81
C SER A 99 -23.19 1.31 -7.09
N PRO A 100 -22.59 2.02 -6.11
CA PRO A 100 -23.29 3.09 -5.42
C PRO A 100 -23.56 4.32 -6.32
N GLY A 101 -22.91 4.36 -7.49
CA GLY A 101 -23.12 5.31 -8.58
C GLY A 101 -22.25 4.97 -9.79
N SER A 102 -22.32 5.76 -10.87
CA SER A 102 -21.52 5.55 -12.09
C SER A 102 -20.42 6.61 -12.25
N GLY A 103 -19.36 6.24 -12.98
CA GLY A 103 -18.33 7.16 -13.47
C GLY A 103 -17.42 7.78 -12.40
N GLN A 104 -17.40 7.24 -11.19
CA GLN A 104 -16.62 7.76 -10.06
C GLN A 104 -15.92 6.62 -9.33
N ARG A 105 -14.74 6.93 -8.77
CA ARG A 105 -14.02 6.01 -7.89
C ARG A 105 -14.71 5.98 -6.53
N TRP A 106 -15.01 4.77 -6.05
CA TRP A 106 -15.60 4.56 -4.72
C TRP A 106 -14.58 4.04 -3.71
N TYR A 107 -14.70 4.54 -2.49
CA TYR A 107 -13.97 4.07 -1.32
C TYR A 107 -14.95 3.41 -0.35
N PHE A 108 -14.50 2.31 0.27
CA PHE A 108 -15.26 1.53 1.24
C PHE A 108 -14.54 1.56 2.59
N THR A 109 -15.19 2.14 3.59
CA THR A 109 -14.68 2.15 4.97
C THR A 109 -15.26 0.95 5.71
N LEU A 110 -14.40 0.02 6.08
CA LEU A 110 -14.69 -1.10 6.96
C LEU A 110 -14.57 -0.61 8.41
N LYS A 111 -15.71 -0.50 9.10
CA LYS A 111 -15.80 -0.07 10.50
C LYS A 111 -16.11 -1.27 11.39
N PRO A 112 -15.11 -1.85 12.09
CA PRO A 112 -15.35 -2.92 13.06
C PRO A 112 -16.00 -2.37 14.34
N GLU A 113 -16.59 -3.24 15.16
CA GLU A 113 -17.06 -2.91 16.50
C GLU A 113 -15.89 -2.59 17.46
N ALA A 114 -14.76 -3.29 17.29
CA ALA A 114 -13.54 -3.06 18.06
C ALA A 114 -12.32 -2.86 17.14
N GLY A 115 -11.60 -1.75 17.36
CA GLY A 115 -10.42 -1.34 16.58
C GLY A 115 -10.70 -0.15 15.65
N ALA A 116 -9.64 0.32 14.98
CA ALA A 116 -9.73 1.43 14.05
C ALA A 116 -10.35 1.00 12.70
N PRO A 117 -11.09 1.91 12.02
CA PRO A 117 -11.62 1.63 10.69
C PRO A 117 -10.50 1.56 9.63
N LEU A 118 -10.78 0.89 8.52
CA LEU A 118 -9.89 0.80 7.36
C LEU A 118 -10.65 1.17 6.09
N THR A 119 -10.11 2.12 5.32
CA THR A 119 -10.65 2.47 4.00
C THR A 119 -9.92 1.72 2.89
N ILE A 120 -10.69 1.02 2.05
CA ILE A 120 -10.22 0.27 0.88
C ILE A 120 -10.93 0.76 -0.39
N ALA A 121 -10.35 0.49 -1.54
CA ALA A 121 -10.90 0.80 -2.86
C ALA A 121 -10.26 -0.16 -3.86
N ASP A 122 -10.85 -0.29 -5.06
CA ASP A 122 -10.09 -0.87 -6.17
C ASP A 122 -8.87 0.03 -6.43
N ARG A 123 -7.71 -0.62 -6.60
CA ARG A 123 -6.47 0.06 -6.95
C ARG A 123 -6.48 0.50 -8.40
N GLY A 124 -7.01 -0.35 -9.29
CA GLY A 124 -7.17 -0.03 -10.70
C GLY A 124 -8.20 1.07 -10.89
N LEU A 125 -7.86 2.08 -11.70
CA LEU A 125 -8.80 3.15 -12.03
C LEU A 125 -9.61 2.87 -13.29
N GLY A 126 -9.29 1.80 -14.04
CA GLY A 126 -9.97 1.44 -15.28
C GLY A 126 -9.78 2.46 -16.41
N LEU A 127 -8.69 3.23 -16.38
CA LEU A 127 -8.40 4.22 -17.43
C LEU A 127 -8.05 3.50 -18.73
N VAL A 128 -8.69 3.91 -19.82
CA VAL A 128 -8.49 3.27 -21.13
C VAL A 128 -7.15 3.67 -21.73
N THR A 129 -6.77 4.94 -21.58
CA THR A 129 -5.56 5.53 -22.19
C THR A 129 -4.31 5.41 -21.34
N ALA A 130 -4.45 5.10 -20.04
CA ALA A 130 -3.36 4.77 -19.11
C ALA A 130 -3.72 3.54 -18.26
N PRO A 131 -3.78 2.35 -18.87
CA PRO A 131 -4.34 1.16 -18.22
C PRO A 131 -3.52 0.66 -17.02
N ASN A 132 -2.26 1.11 -16.88
CA ASN A 132 -1.42 0.78 -15.73
C ASN A 132 -1.52 1.82 -14.60
N PHE A 133 -2.40 2.82 -14.72
CA PHE A 133 -2.70 3.80 -13.68
C PHE A 133 -3.46 3.14 -12.51
N ARG A 134 -2.83 3.13 -11.35
CA ARG A 134 -3.41 2.56 -10.12
C ARG A 134 -2.91 3.22 -8.86
N ASP A 135 -3.71 3.06 -7.81
CA ASP A 135 -3.33 3.37 -6.43
C ASP A 135 -2.35 2.32 -5.90
N ALA A 136 -1.24 2.77 -5.32
CA ALA A 136 -0.25 1.93 -4.63
C ALA A 136 -0.52 1.83 -3.12
N GLY A 137 -1.69 2.28 -2.66
CA GLY A 137 -2.17 2.16 -1.29
C GLY A 137 -2.85 0.84 -0.95
N GLY A 138 -3.34 0.73 0.29
CA GLY A 138 -4.08 -0.41 0.80
C GLY A 138 -3.27 -1.67 1.02
N TYR A 139 -1.93 -1.59 1.04
CA TYR A 139 -1.09 -2.71 1.44
C TYR A 139 -0.87 -2.70 2.95
N ARG A 140 -1.03 -3.85 3.59
CA ARG A 140 -0.71 -4.02 5.01
C ARG A 140 0.81 -4.09 5.19
N THR A 141 1.33 -3.43 6.21
CA THR A 141 2.74 -3.48 6.60
C THR A 141 2.99 -4.63 7.57
N THR A 142 4.26 -5.01 7.75
CA THR A 142 4.66 -6.06 8.69
C THR A 142 4.26 -5.74 10.13
N ASP A 143 4.22 -4.45 10.49
CA ASP A 143 3.85 -3.98 11.84
C ASP A 143 2.34 -3.70 12.02
N GLY A 144 1.50 -4.11 11.06
CA GLY A 144 0.04 -4.06 11.16
C GLY A 144 -0.61 -2.74 10.76
N ARG A 145 0.17 -1.72 10.39
CA ARG A 145 -0.34 -0.52 9.73
C ARG A 145 -0.72 -0.81 8.28
N TRP A 146 -1.32 0.17 7.62
CA TRP A 146 -1.71 0.07 6.21
C TRP A 146 -1.26 1.28 5.43
N VAL A 147 -0.79 1.08 4.19
CA VAL A 147 -0.54 2.19 3.27
C VAL A 147 -1.85 2.89 2.97
N ARG A 148 -1.90 4.20 3.18
CA ARG A 148 -3.07 5.04 3.00
C ARG A 148 -3.59 4.95 1.56
N MET A 149 -4.86 4.62 1.41
CA MET A 149 -5.53 4.63 0.11
C MET A 149 -5.70 6.07 -0.39
N GLY A 150 -5.63 6.27 -1.70
CA GLY A 150 -5.94 7.52 -2.36
C GLY A 150 -4.82 8.56 -2.35
N ALA A 151 -3.60 8.20 -1.93
CA ALA A 151 -2.50 9.15 -1.73
C ALA A 151 -1.29 8.89 -2.65
N ILE A 152 -0.99 7.62 -2.94
CA ILE A 152 0.18 7.22 -3.73
C ILE A 152 -0.33 6.54 -4.99
N TYR A 153 -0.04 7.11 -6.15
CA TYR A 153 -0.44 6.56 -7.43
C TYR A 153 0.77 6.25 -8.29
N ARG A 154 0.66 5.22 -9.13
CA ARG A 154 1.63 4.88 -10.16
C ARG A 154 0.91 4.79 -11.51
N SER A 155 1.59 5.15 -12.59
CA SER A 155 0.99 5.14 -13.92
C SER A 155 2.00 4.79 -15.03
N ASP A 156 1.48 4.45 -16.21
CA ASP A 156 2.18 4.69 -17.47
C ASP A 156 2.11 6.18 -17.89
N GLN A 157 2.76 6.54 -18.99
CA GLN A 157 2.87 7.93 -19.42
C GLN A 157 1.51 8.59 -19.71
N MET A 158 1.47 9.91 -19.63
CA MET A 158 0.22 10.67 -19.66
C MET A 158 0.08 11.55 -20.92
N ASP A 159 0.81 11.26 -21.99
CA ASP A 159 0.81 12.03 -23.25
C ASP A 159 -0.52 11.93 -24.02
N ARG A 160 -1.22 10.81 -23.87
CA ARG A 160 -2.44 10.47 -24.64
C ARG A 160 -3.70 10.34 -23.80
N ILE A 161 -3.68 10.89 -22.58
CA ILE A 161 -4.87 10.84 -21.71
C ILE A 161 -6.08 11.44 -22.42
N SER A 162 -7.17 10.68 -22.50
CA SER A 162 -8.45 11.12 -23.06
C SER A 162 -9.13 12.14 -22.14
N THR A 163 -10.16 12.82 -22.65
CA THR A 163 -10.94 13.77 -21.83
C THR A 163 -11.64 13.06 -20.67
N GLU A 164 -12.14 11.85 -20.91
CA GLU A 164 -12.85 11.02 -19.92
C GLU A 164 -11.89 10.53 -18.83
N ASP A 165 -10.72 10.02 -19.21
CA ASP A 165 -9.71 9.59 -18.24
C ASP A 165 -9.14 10.78 -17.47
N MET A 166 -8.98 11.95 -18.12
CA MET A 166 -8.55 13.17 -17.45
C MET A 166 -9.54 13.64 -16.38
N ALA A 167 -10.85 13.47 -16.62
CA ALA A 167 -11.86 13.77 -15.61
C ALA A 167 -11.70 12.87 -14.37
N THR A 168 -11.45 11.57 -14.58
CA THR A 168 -11.16 10.62 -13.50
C THR A 168 -9.90 11.00 -12.73
N ILE A 169 -8.80 11.33 -13.43
CA ILE A 169 -7.54 11.74 -12.80
C ILE A 169 -7.69 13.06 -12.04
N THR A 170 -8.43 14.03 -12.60
CA THR A 170 -8.69 15.32 -11.95
C THR A 170 -9.45 15.13 -10.64
N ALA A 171 -10.43 14.22 -10.60
CA ALA A 171 -11.19 13.90 -9.39
C ALA A 171 -10.32 13.29 -8.28
N LEU A 172 -9.12 12.78 -8.59
CA LEU A 172 -8.17 12.32 -7.57
C LEU A 172 -7.57 13.48 -6.78
N GLY A 173 -7.63 14.73 -7.25
CA GLY A 173 -7.03 15.88 -6.58
C GLY A 173 -5.54 15.70 -6.32
N LEU A 174 -4.78 15.41 -7.38
CA LEU A 174 -3.33 15.21 -7.29
C LEU A 174 -2.63 16.56 -7.06
N ASP A 175 -1.71 16.59 -6.10
CA ASP A 175 -0.83 17.73 -5.82
C ASP A 175 0.42 17.73 -6.69
N LEU A 176 0.88 16.53 -7.12
CA LEU A 176 2.18 16.34 -7.76
C LEU A 176 2.14 15.22 -8.81
N VAL A 177 2.72 15.49 -9.99
CA VAL A 177 3.04 14.50 -11.03
C VAL A 177 4.56 14.37 -11.13
N ILE A 178 5.08 13.18 -10.87
CA ILE A 178 6.51 12.87 -10.90
C ILE A 178 6.84 12.09 -12.18
N ASP A 179 7.56 12.72 -13.10
CA ASP A 179 7.95 12.10 -14.37
C ASP A 179 9.38 11.55 -14.28
N LEU A 180 9.50 10.22 -14.36
CA LEU A 180 10.78 9.47 -14.27
C LEU A 180 11.45 9.26 -15.64
N ARG A 181 10.82 9.74 -16.72
CA ARG A 181 11.29 9.52 -18.10
C ARG A 181 12.53 10.34 -18.41
N THR A 182 13.22 9.95 -19.48
CA THR A 182 14.33 10.72 -20.04
C THR A 182 13.84 11.99 -20.73
N GLU A 183 14.71 12.98 -20.89
CA GLU A 183 14.39 14.19 -21.68
C GLU A 183 13.88 13.85 -23.10
N LYS A 184 14.55 12.92 -23.79
CA LYS A 184 14.15 12.46 -25.15
C LYS A 184 12.71 11.93 -25.17
N GLU A 185 12.32 11.13 -24.18
CA GLU A 185 10.95 10.62 -24.05
C GLU A 185 9.95 11.75 -23.82
N ARG A 186 10.24 12.69 -22.89
CA ARG A 186 9.36 13.82 -22.56
C ARG A 186 9.18 14.80 -23.72
N THR A 187 10.23 15.07 -24.49
CA THR A 187 10.15 15.95 -25.66
C THR A 187 9.31 15.33 -26.77
N ARG A 188 9.40 14.00 -26.97
CA ARG A 188 8.64 13.29 -28.00
C ARG A 188 7.17 13.12 -27.62
N GLU A 189 6.90 12.85 -26.34
CA GLU A 189 5.59 12.47 -25.81
C GLU A 189 5.30 13.28 -24.54
N PRO A 190 5.06 14.61 -24.64
CA PRO A 190 4.84 15.47 -23.49
C PRO A 190 3.52 15.12 -22.80
N ASP A 191 3.54 15.05 -21.46
CA ASP A 191 2.36 14.70 -20.68
C ASP A 191 1.25 15.77 -20.77
N ARG A 192 0.01 15.28 -20.70
CA ARG A 192 -1.15 16.09 -20.34
C ARG A 192 -1.31 16.05 -18.83
N LEU A 193 -0.98 17.14 -18.17
CA LEU A 193 -1.06 17.21 -16.70
C LEU A 193 -2.49 17.51 -16.23
N PRO A 194 -2.95 16.88 -15.14
CA PRO A 194 -4.22 17.22 -14.53
C PRO A 194 -4.15 18.63 -13.91
N PRO A 195 -5.24 19.42 -13.97
CA PRO A 195 -5.28 20.74 -13.37
C PRO A 195 -4.94 20.71 -11.87
N GLY A 196 -4.10 21.65 -11.43
CA GLY A 196 -3.72 21.80 -10.01
C GLY A 196 -2.51 20.97 -9.57
N ALA A 197 -2.09 19.95 -10.33
CA ALA A 197 -0.92 19.16 -9.98
C ALA A 197 0.38 19.82 -10.47
N ALA A 198 1.36 19.95 -9.58
CA ALA A 198 2.68 20.44 -9.94
C ALA A 198 3.49 19.35 -10.68
N PRO A 199 4.20 19.67 -11.78
CA PRO A 199 5.13 18.72 -12.38
C PRO A 199 6.46 18.67 -11.61
N LEU A 200 7.05 17.48 -11.51
CA LEU A 200 8.40 17.26 -11.02
C LEU A 200 9.10 16.22 -11.88
N VAL A 201 10.16 16.63 -12.59
CA VAL A 201 10.95 15.73 -13.43
C VAL A 201 12.11 15.16 -12.64
N LEU A 202 12.16 13.83 -12.52
CA LEU A 202 13.22 13.08 -11.86
C LEU A 202 13.77 12.03 -12.82
N ASP A 203 14.57 12.48 -13.78
CA ASP A 203 15.11 11.64 -14.85
C ASP A 203 16.03 10.53 -14.31
N VAL A 204 15.49 9.31 -14.19
CA VAL A 204 16.19 8.16 -13.61
C VAL A 204 17.38 7.73 -14.48
N MET A 205 17.27 7.92 -15.78
CA MET A 205 18.23 7.44 -16.78
C MET A 205 18.95 8.61 -17.45
N GLN A 206 19.14 9.71 -16.71
CA GLN A 206 19.82 10.88 -17.23
C GLN A 206 21.20 10.50 -17.74
N SER A 207 21.37 10.52 -19.07
CA SER A 207 22.68 10.28 -19.67
C SER A 207 23.57 11.50 -19.46
N THR A 208 24.81 11.26 -19.02
CA THR A 208 25.86 12.29 -18.99
C THR A 208 26.72 12.29 -20.27
N GLY A 209 26.36 11.51 -21.32
CA GLY A 209 27.11 11.45 -22.58
C GLY A 209 26.38 10.83 -23.79
N GLU A 210 26.88 11.14 -24.98
CA GLU A 210 26.25 10.98 -26.32
C GLU A 210 26.03 9.53 -26.84
N LYS A 211 26.10 8.49 -26.01
CA LYS A 211 25.87 7.12 -26.51
C LYS A 211 24.37 6.82 -26.60
N GLY A 212 23.93 6.44 -27.82
CA GLY A 212 22.57 6.09 -28.26
C GLY A 212 21.56 5.82 -27.14
N GLY A 213 20.45 6.55 -27.16
CA GLY A 213 19.46 6.54 -26.09
C GLY A 213 18.90 5.15 -25.81
N ASP A 214 18.35 4.97 -24.60
CA ASP A 214 17.93 3.67 -24.07
C ASP A 214 16.97 2.88 -24.97
N ILE A 215 16.19 3.59 -25.80
CA ILE A 215 15.29 3.01 -26.80
C ILE A 215 16.07 2.23 -27.86
N ASP A 216 17.20 2.75 -28.35
CA ASP A 216 17.98 2.11 -29.41
C ASP A 216 18.63 0.81 -28.88
N ARG A 217 19.17 0.86 -27.65
CA ARG A 217 19.72 -0.31 -26.95
C ARG A 217 18.64 -1.35 -26.64
N ALA A 218 17.45 -0.91 -26.22
CA ALA A 218 16.32 -1.79 -25.99
C ALA A 218 15.88 -2.48 -27.29
N MET A 219 15.77 -1.75 -28.40
CA MET A 219 15.40 -2.31 -29.70
C MET A 219 16.43 -3.31 -30.23
N GLU A 220 17.73 -3.04 -30.04
CA GLU A 220 18.79 -3.99 -30.39
C GLU A 220 18.72 -5.28 -29.53
N ALA A 221 18.47 -5.14 -28.23
CA ALA A 221 18.29 -6.28 -27.33
C ALA A 221 17.08 -7.13 -27.74
N ILE A 222 15.96 -6.49 -28.09
CA ILE A 222 14.76 -7.18 -28.60
C ILE A 222 15.07 -7.95 -29.87
N ALA A 223 15.66 -7.28 -30.86
CA ALA A 223 15.95 -7.88 -32.17
C ALA A 223 16.92 -9.06 -32.05
N SER A 224 17.87 -8.99 -31.11
CA SER A 224 18.83 -10.08 -30.83
C SER A 224 18.32 -11.15 -29.86
N GLY A 225 17.06 -11.08 -29.41
CA GLY A 225 16.48 -12.05 -28.47
C GLY A 225 17.01 -11.96 -27.04
N ARG A 226 17.72 -10.88 -26.70
CA ARG A 226 18.34 -10.62 -25.38
C ARG A 226 17.56 -9.64 -24.52
N GLY A 227 16.25 -9.53 -24.76
CA GLY A 227 15.39 -8.55 -24.09
C GLY A 227 15.30 -8.76 -22.57
N ALA A 228 15.31 -10.03 -22.12
CA ALA A 228 15.26 -10.36 -20.70
C ALA A 228 16.56 -9.98 -19.99
N GLU A 229 17.72 -10.31 -20.57
CA GLU A 229 19.04 -9.94 -20.04
C GLU A 229 19.18 -8.42 -19.95
N PHE A 230 18.74 -7.71 -20.98
CA PHE A 230 18.70 -6.25 -20.98
C PHE A 230 17.88 -5.69 -19.81
N LEU A 231 16.70 -6.25 -19.52
CA LEU A 231 15.88 -5.77 -18.41
C LEU A 231 16.43 -6.13 -17.03
N ILE A 232 17.13 -7.26 -16.90
CA ILE A 232 17.87 -7.62 -15.68
C ILE A 232 18.98 -6.59 -15.43
N GLU A 233 19.75 -6.23 -16.45
CA GLU A 233 20.79 -5.20 -16.35
C GLU A 233 20.20 -3.83 -16.05
N LEU A 234 19.13 -3.45 -16.75
CA LEU A 234 18.45 -2.17 -16.56
C LEU A 234 17.92 -2.01 -15.13
N ASN A 235 17.31 -3.06 -14.55
CA ASN A 235 16.80 -3.00 -13.18
C ASN A 235 17.95 -2.92 -12.15
N ARG A 236 19.10 -3.52 -12.42
CA ARG A 236 20.31 -3.31 -11.62
C ARG A 236 20.78 -1.86 -11.70
N ASP A 237 20.73 -1.24 -12.88
CA ASP A 237 21.15 0.14 -13.10
C ASP A 237 20.34 1.16 -12.30
N PHE A 238 19.06 0.88 -12.02
CA PHE A 238 18.21 1.70 -11.14
C PHE A 238 18.71 1.79 -9.69
N VAL A 239 19.63 0.92 -9.29
CA VAL A 239 20.21 0.89 -7.94
C VAL A 239 21.61 1.52 -7.91
N VAL A 240 22.40 1.30 -8.96
CA VAL A 240 23.85 1.53 -8.92
C VAL A 240 24.29 2.82 -9.62
N THR A 241 23.49 3.36 -10.53
CA THR A 241 23.80 4.57 -11.28
C THR A 241 23.51 5.84 -10.47
N ASP A 242 24.28 6.90 -10.69
CA ASP A 242 24.13 8.15 -9.94
C ASP A 242 22.83 8.90 -10.28
N SER A 243 22.40 8.88 -11.54
CA SER A 243 21.13 9.50 -11.97
C SER A 243 19.95 8.85 -11.25
N ALA A 244 19.93 7.52 -11.21
CA ALA A 244 18.87 6.77 -10.55
C ALA A 244 18.85 7.04 -9.03
N ARG A 245 20.00 6.97 -8.36
CA ARG A 245 20.09 7.26 -6.91
C ARG A 245 19.61 8.68 -6.59
N LYS A 246 20.00 9.69 -7.38
CA LYS A 246 19.54 11.08 -7.21
C LYS A 246 18.03 11.21 -7.44
N ALA A 247 17.50 10.59 -8.48
CA ALA A 247 16.07 10.62 -8.79
C ALA A 247 15.24 9.96 -7.68
N TYR A 248 15.61 8.77 -7.22
CA TYR A 248 14.87 8.08 -6.15
C TYR A 248 15.05 8.74 -4.78
N HIS A 249 16.22 9.33 -4.48
CA HIS A 249 16.38 10.21 -3.32
C HIS A 249 15.38 11.37 -3.37
N ALA A 250 15.38 12.12 -4.47
CA ALA A 250 14.54 13.30 -4.63
C ALA A 250 13.05 12.96 -4.55
N LEU A 251 12.65 11.79 -5.10
CA LEU A 251 11.28 11.28 -4.99
C LEU A 251 10.89 11.10 -3.53
N VAL A 252 11.65 10.29 -2.78
CA VAL A 252 11.34 9.99 -1.38
C VAL A 252 11.42 11.25 -0.50
N ALA A 253 12.44 12.08 -0.68
CA ALA A 253 12.60 13.33 0.05
C ALA A 253 11.40 14.28 -0.20
N ARG A 254 10.95 14.41 -1.45
CA ARG A 254 9.83 15.30 -1.82
C ARG A 254 8.52 14.89 -1.15
N VAL A 255 8.20 13.60 -1.15
CA VAL A 255 6.95 13.08 -0.55
C VAL A 255 7.04 12.99 0.97
N SER A 256 8.24 12.90 1.53
CA SER A 256 8.46 13.01 2.98
C SER A 256 8.19 14.44 3.50
N ALA A 257 8.49 15.45 2.69
CA ALA A 257 8.40 16.86 3.09
C ALA A 257 6.97 17.39 3.27
N ALA A 258 5.96 16.82 2.60
CA ALA A 258 4.58 17.31 2.64
C ALA A 258 3.57 16.16 2.44
N PRO A 259 2.34 16.26 2.97
CA PRO A 259 1.31 15.22 2.82
C PRO A 259 0.65 15.30 1.44
N LEU A 260 1.40 14.94 0.39
CA LEU A 260 0.96 15.06 -1.00
C LEU A 260 0.13 13.85 -1.43
N ARG A 261 -0.87 14.08 -2.28
CA ARG A 261 -1.45 13.10 -3.19
C ARG A 261 -0.67 13.17 -4.50
N PHE A 262 0.04 12.11 -4.86
CA PHE A 262 0.98 12.18 -5.98
C PHE A 262 0.90 10.95 -6.88
N VAL A 263 1.20 11.16 -8.16
CA VAL A 263 1.43 10.09 -9.14
C VAL A 263 2.88 10.13 -9.59
N TYR A 264 3.51 8.96 -9.75
CA TYR A 264 4.79 8.82 -10.43
C TYR A 264 4.67 7.85 -11.59
N HIS A 265 5.35 8.16 -12.69
CA HIS A 265 5.27 7.35 -13.90
C HIS A 265 6.57 7.34 -14.68
N CYS A 266 6.63 6.40 -15.62
CA CYS A 266 7.60 6.38 -16.70
C CYS A 266 6.82 6.17 -18.01
N THR A 267 7.44 5.62 -19.05
CA THR A 267 6.76 5.36 -20.34
C THR A 267 5.66 4.31 -20.21
N ALA A 268 5.98 3.12 -19.69
CA ALA A 268 5.02 2.02 -19.58
C ALA A 268 4.54 1.76 -18.14
N GLY A 269 5.04 2.53 -17.16
CA GLY A 269 4.70 2.36 -15.76
C GLY A 269 5.20 1.04 -15.13
N LYS A 270 6.20 0.40 -15.75
CA LYS A 270 6.69 -0.94 -15.40
C LYS A 270 8.00 -0.91 -14.63
N ASP A 271 9.11 -0.55 -15.27
CA ASP A 271 10.46 -0.78 -14.73
C ASP A 271 10.93 0.33 -13.78
N ARG A 272 11.16 1.55 -14.31
CA ARG A 272 11.51 2.73 -13.48
C ARG A 272 10.45 3.01 -12.40
N THR A 273 9.18 3.00 -12.81
CA THR A 273 8.04 3.10 -11.88
C THR A 273 8.00 1.93 -10.91
N GLY A 274 8.29 0.70 -11.37
CA GLY A 274 8.27 -0.49 -10.51
C GLY A 274 9.33 -0.44 -9.41
N TRP A 275 10.53 0.02 -9.72
CA TRP A 275 11.55 0.26 -8.71
C TRP A 275 11.17 1.41 -7.77
N ALA A 276 10.61 2.52 -8.29
CA ALA A 276 10.07 3.59 -7.43
C ALA A 276 9.03 3.05 -6.44
N THR A 277 8.08 2.23 -6.91
CA THR A 277 7.08 1.59 -6.05
C THR A 277 7.73 0.66 -5.03
N ALA A 278 8.69 -0.15 -5.46
CA ALA A 278 9.41 -1.05 -4.57
C ALA A 278 10.16 -0.30 -3.45
N VAL A 279 10.77 0.85 -3.77
CA VAL A 279 11.41 1.73 -2.80
C VAL A 279 10.40 2.29 -1.80
N LEU A 280 9.32 2.89 -2.29
CA LEU A 280 8.29 3.48 -1.42
C LEU A 280 7.65 2.43 -0.50
N LEU A 281 7.18 1.31 -1.07
CA LEU A 281 6.48 0.28 -0.30
C LEU A 281 7.40 -0.42 0.71
N THR A 282 8.65 -0.72 0.34
CA THR A 282 9.61 -1.33 1.27
C THR A 282 9.96 -0.35 2.40
N ALA A 283 10.17 0.94 2.10
CA ALA A 283 10.43 1.97 3.12
C ALA A 283 9.22 2.18 4.06
N LEU A 284 8.01 1.98 3.57
CA LEU A 284 6.77 1.97 4.35
C LEU A 284 6.56 0.67 5.15
N GLY A 285 7.41 -0.35 4.98
CA GLY A 285 7.36 -1.60 5.74
C GLY A 285 6.39 -2.64 5.16
N VAL A 286 6.05 -2.55 3.87
CA VAL A 286 5.24 -3.56 3.18
C VAL A 286 6.07 -4.84 2.95
N PRO A 287 5.51 -6.05 3.19
CA PRO A 287 6.22 -7.31 2.96
C PRO A 287 6.74 -7.45 1.52
N ARG A 288 7.95 -8.02 1.39
CA ARG A 288 8.64 -8.14 0.10
C ARG A 288 7.81 -8.85 -0.98
N GLU A 289 7.11 -9.92 -0.63
CA GLU A 289 6.25 -10.64 -1.59
C GLU A 289 5.04 -9.81 -2.05
N THR A 290 4.50 -8.94 -1.18
CA THR A 290 3.45 -7.99 -1.58
C THR A 290 4.00 -6.94 -2.55
N VAL A 291 5.24 -6.48 -2.37
CA VAL A 291 5.91 -5.59 -3.32
C VAL A 291 6.09 -6.26 -4.69
N PHE A 292 6.53 -7.52 -4.71
CA PHE A 292 6.61 -8.30 -5.96
C PHE A 292 5.24 -8.50 -6.61
N ALA A 293 4.19 -8.76 -5.84
CA ALA A 293 2.84 -8.89 -6.35
C ALA A 293 2.33 -7.61 -7.02
N ASP A 294 2.56 -6.43 -6.44
CA ASP A 294 2.20 -5.15 -7.09
C ASP A 294 2.99 -4.91 -8.38
N TYR A 295 4.28 -5.24 -8.38
CA TYR A 295 5.11 -5.14 -9.57
C TYR A 295 4.55 -6.00 -10.71
N LEU A 296 4.31 -7.29 -10.44
CA LEU A 296 3.80 -8.28 -11.39
C LEU A 296 2.37 -7.97 -11.86
N ALA A 297 1.56 -7.27 -11.06
CA ALA A 297 0.23 -6.84 -11.45
C ALA A 297 0.23 -5.99 -12.74
N SER A 298 1.35 -5.34 -13.08
CA SER A 298 1.50 -4.61 -14.35
C SER A 298 1.23 -5.50 -15.58
N ASN A 299 1.46 -6.81 -15.50
CA ASN A 299 1.14 -7.74 -16.59
C ASN A 299 -0.36 -7.85 -16.85
N SER A 300 -1.17 -7.85 -15.80
CA SER A 300 -2.64 -7.88 -15.91
C SER A 300 -3.16 -6.54 -16.42
N TYR A 301 -2.71 -5.43 -15.84
CA TYR A 301 -3.14 -4.09 -16.27
C TYR A 301 -2.77 -3.77 -17.72
N LEU A 302 -1.62 -4.28 -18.22
CA LEU A 302 -1.16 -4.02 -19.58
C LEU A 302 -1.55 -5.10 -20.58
N ALA A 303 -2.30 -6.14 -20.19
CA ALA A 303 -2.56 -7.31 -21.01
C ALA A 303 -3.12 -6.95 -22.41
N ASP A 304 -4.16 -6.11 -22.45
CA ASP A 304 -4.80 -5.70 -23.71
C ASP A 304 -3.90 -4.79 -24.57
N LYS A 305 -3.20 -3.85 -23.93
CA LYS A 305 -2.21 -2.97 -24.59
C LYS A 305 -1.07 -3.78 -25.20
N ASN A 306 -0.61 -4.81 -24.50
CA ASN A 306 0.43 -5.72 -24.97
C ASN A 306 -0.09 -6.61 -26.11
N ALA A 307 -1.31 -7.15 -26.00
CA ALA A 307 -1.95 -7.93 -27.06
C ALA A 307 -2.03 -7.15 -28.38
N ALA A 308 -2.44 -5.88 -28.32
CA ALA A 308 -2.47 -4.99 -29.47
C ALA A 308 -1.06 -4.69 -30.04
N SER A 309 -0.03 -4.69 -29.20
CA SER A 309 1.35 -4.44 -29.61
C SER A 309 1.97 -5.64 -30.34
N TYR A 310 1.69 -6.87 -29.89
CA TYR A 310 2.13 -8.09 -30.58
C TYR A 310 1.62 -8.16 -32.03
N ALA A 311 0.43 -7.64 -32.31
CA ALA A 311 -0.13 -7.62 -33.65
C ALA A 311 0.47 -6.54 -34.58
N LYS A 312 1.07 -5.47 -34.03
CA LYS A 312 1.48 -4.27 -34.78
C LYS A 312 2.97 -4.21 -35.10
N LEU A 313 3.81 -4.93 -34.35
CA LEU A 313 5.27 -4.78 -34.38
C LEU A 313 6.00 -5.83 -35.25
N ALA A 314 5.43 -6.19 -36.40
CA ALA A 314 6.12 -7.04 -37.38
C ALA A 314 7.41 -6.35 -37.89
N PRO A 315 8.52 -7.09 -38.16
CA PRO A 315 8.63 -8.54 -38.20
C PRO A 315 9.03 -9.22 -36.87
N LEU A 316 8.99 -8.52 -35.73
CA LEU A 316 9.38 -9.10 -34.44
C LEU A 316 8.39 -10.18 -34.00
N THR A 317 8.89 -11.32 -33.51
CA THR A 317 8.04 -12.38 -32.99
C THR A 317 7.51 -12.04 -31.59
N ARG A 318 6.47 -12.76 -31.16
CA ARG A 318 5.93 -12.61 -29.81
C ARG A 318 6.99 -12.91 -28.75
N GLU A 319 7.81 -13.93 -28.96
CA GLU A 319 8.88 -14.34 -28.04
C GLU A 319 9.94 -13.25 -27.89
N GLN A 320 10.24 -12.49 -28.95
CA GLN A 320 11.17 -11.36 -28.89
C GLN A 320 10.57 -10.15 -28.15
N LEU A 321 9.26 -9.92 -28.30
CA LEU A 321 8.56 -8.77 -27.71
C LEU A 321 8.17 -8.99 -26.25
N GLU A 322 7.78 -10.21 -25.89
CA GLU A 322 7.22 -10.53 -24.57
C GLU A 322 8.11 -10.13 -23.39
N PRO A 323 9.44 -10.37 -23.40
CA PRO A 323 10.32 -9.92 -22.32
C PRO A 323 10.21 -8.42 -22.03
N ILE A 324 10.03 -7.58 -23.05
CA ILE A 324 9.98 -6.11 -22.93
C ILE A 324 8.57 -5.57 -22.68
N LEU A 325 7.56 -6.22 -23.26
CA LEU A 325 6.16 -5.83 -23.08
C LEU A 325 5.61 -6.26 -21.71
N THR A 326 6.20 -7.27 -21.09
CA THR A 326 5.81 -7.75 -19.75
C THR A 326 6.85 -7.38 -18.68
N VAL A 327 6.51 -7.64 -17.43
CA VAL A 327 7.45 -7.66 -16.30
C VAL A 327 7.61 -9.09 -15.79
N ARG A 328 8.80 -9.42 -15.29
CA ARG A 328 9.11 -10.73 -14.74
C ARG A 328 9.78 -10.59 -13.38
N ARG A 329 9.58 -11.58 -12.51
CA ARG A 329 10.09 -11.51 -11.13
C ARG A 329 11.60 -11.27 -11.11
N GLU A 330 12.34 -11.94 -11.99
CA GLU A 330 13.80 -11.83 -12.07
C GLU A 330 14.30 -10.39 -12.34
N TYR A 331 13.48 -9.53 -12.95
CA TYR A 331 13.85 -8.14 -13.22
C TYR A 331 13.92 -7.32 -11.92
N LEU A 332 12.84 -7.34 -11.14
CA LEU A 332 12.81 -6.65 -9.84
C LEU A 332 13.74 -7.32 -8.82
N GLU A 333 13.89 -8.64 -8.90
CA GLU A 333 14.85 -9.39 -8.08
C GLU A 333 16.30 -8.99 -8.37
N ALA A 334 16.65 -8.67 -9.62
CA ALA A 334 17.98 -8.16 -9.96
C ALA A 334 18.29 -6.83 -9.26
N ALA A 335 17.30 -5.93 -9.14
CA ALA A 335 17.45 -4.68 -8.40
C ALA A 335 17.64 -4.93 -6.91
N PHE A 336 16.81 -5.78 -6.29
CA PHE A 336 16.98 -6.14 -4.89
C PHE A 336 18.31 -6.86 -4.61
N THR A 337 18.73 -7.76 -5.49
CA THR A 337 20.05 -8.41 -5.40
C THR A 337 21.17 -7.38 -5.49
N ALA A 338 21.02 -6.34 -6.32
CA ALA A 338 22.00 -5.25 -6.40
C ALA A 338 22.05 -4.43 -5.10
N VAL A 339 20.90 -4.20 -4.46
CA VAL A 339 20.81 -3.60 -3.13
C VAL A 339 21.59 -4.42 -2.11
N ASP A 340 21.28 -5.72 -2.01
CA ASP A 340 21.89 -6.61 -1.02
C ASP A 340 23.41 -6.73 -1.24
N ARG A 341 23.86 -6.86 -2.49
CA ARG A 341 25.30 -6.94 -2.81
C ARG A 341 26.07 -5.67 -2.50
N ARG A 342 25.48 -4.49 -2.72
CA ARG A 342 26.19 -3.21 -2.61
C ARG A 342 26.07 -2.56 -1.22
N TYR A 343 24.95 -2.76 -0.55
CA TYR A 343 24.64 -2.09 0.72
C TYR A 343 24.40 -3.07 1.87
N GLY A 344 24.24 -4.37 1.61
CA GLY A 344 24.03 -5.41 2.64
C GLY A 344 22.59 -5.51 3.15
N SER A 345 21.82 -4.42 3.10
CA SER A 345 20.39 -4.41 3.42
C SER A 345 19.65 -3.28 2.72
N PHE A 346 18.32 -3.37 2.68
CA PHE A 346 17.48 -2.31 2.14
C PHE A 346 17.54 -1.02 2.97
N ASP A 347 17.63 -1.14 4.30
CA ASP A 347 17.78 0.02 5.18
C ASP A 347 19.11 0.74 4.96
N ALA A 348 20.19 -0.01 4.72
CA ALA A 348 21.48 0.55 4.34
C ALA A 348 21.42 1.19 2.95
N TYR A 349 20.65 0.65 2.00
CA TYR A 349 20.40 1.33 0.72
C TYR A 349 19.65 2.65 0.88
N LEU A 350 18.60 2.72 1.70
CA LEU A 350 17.88 3.97 1.96
C LEU A 350 18.81 5.03 2.56
N ARG A 351 19.63 4.65 3.55
CA ARG A 351 20.54 5.57 4.25
C ARG A 351 21.77 5.93 3.42
N ASP A 352 22.53 4.94 2.96
CA ASP A 352 23.86 5.13 2.35
C ASP A 352 23.78 5.25 0.82
N GLY A 353 22.82 4.56 0.20
CA GLY A 353 22.60 4.60 -1.24
C GLY A 353 21.79 5.80 -1.70
N LEU A 354 20.67 6.06 -1.02
CA LEU A 354 19.78 7.17 -1.32
C LEU A 354 20.01 8.39 -0.41
N GLY A 355 20.87 8.32 0.61
CA GLY A 355 21.14 9.49 1.46
C GLY A 355 19.92 9.98 2.25
N LEU A 356 18.98 9.09 2.58
CA LEU A 356 17.77 9.44 3.31
C LEU A 356 18.02 9.33 4.82
N ASP A 357 17.76 10.41 5.55
CA ASP A 357 17.81 10.37 7.00
C ASP A 357 16.57 9.68 7.59
N SER A 358 16.69 9.28 8.87
CA SER A 358 15.62 8.60 9.58
C SER A 358 14.40 9.49 9.83
N ALA A 359 14.57 10.81 9.88
CA ALA A 359 13.48 11.76 10.14
C ALA A 359 12.56 11.89 8.93
N ALA A 360 13.14 11.97 7.72
CA ALA A 360 12.41 11.96 6.46
C ALA A 360 11.62 10.65 6.28
N LEU A 361 12.26 9.50 6.52
CA LEU A 361 11.60 8.20 6.46
C LEU A 361 10.46 8.08 7.47
N GLN A 362 10.64 8.58 8.70
CA GLN A 362 9.58 8.61 9.69
C GLN A 362 8.43 9.54 9.29
N ALA A 363 8.73 10.74 8.81
CA ALA A 363 7.72 11.68 8.32
C ALA A 363 6.90 11.09 7.16
N MET A 364 7.56 10.35 6.24
CA MET A 364 6.86 9.62 5.18
C MET A 364 5.89 8.59 5.74
N ARG A 365 6.33 7.77 6.73
CA ARG A 365 5.48 6.78 7.38
C ARG A 365 4.29 7.42 8.08
N ASP A 366 4.48 8.53 8.80
CA ASP A 366 3.40 9.23 9.50
C ASP A 366 2.35 9.80 8.54
N ARG A 367 2.77 10.19 7.32
CA ARG A 367 1.86 10.70 6.27
C ARG A 367 1.10 9.57 5.58
N TYR A 368 1.82 8.51 5.19
CA TYR A 368 1.31 7.52 4.26
C TYR A 368 0.92 6.18 4.89
N LEU A 369 1.06 6.02 6.20
CA LEU A 369 0.49 4.89 6.93
C LEU A 369 -0.73 5.32 7.74
N VAL A 370 -1.65 4.39 7.94
CA VAL A 370 -2.81 4.51 8.83
C VAL A 370 -2.85 3.36 9.83
N GLY A 371 -3.47 3.63 10.98
CA GLY A 371 -3.47 2.74 12.14
C GLY A 371 -2.24 2.91 13.03
N ALA A 372 -2.34 2.43 14.27
CA ALA A 372 -1.22 2.28 15.17
C ALA A 372 -0.45 0.99 14.84
N SER A 373 0.87 1.01 15.11
CA SER A 373 1.68 -0.21 15.08
C SER A 373 1.13 -1.21 16.09
N ALA A 374 0.97 -2.46 15.68
CA ALA A 374 0.50 -3.54 16.54
C ALA A 374 1.61 -4.06 17.51
N GLY A 375 2.81 -3.47 17.46
CA GLY A 375 4.01 -4.02 18.09
C GLY A 375 4.57 -5.22 17.30
N PRO A 376 5.76 -5.73 17.65
CA PRO A 376 6.20 -7.02 17.13
C PRO A 376 5.20 -8.10 17.55
N ALA A 377 4.86 -9.01 16.63
CA ALA A 377 4.19 -10.25 17.01
C ALA A 377 5.14 -10.99 17.96
N GLU A 378 4.69 -11.22 19.20
CA GLU A 378 5.41 -12.07 20.16
C GLU A 378 5.56 -13.50 19.63
#